data_AF-A0A8T4GBE4-F1
#
_entry.id   AF-A0A8T4GBE4-F1
#
_cell.length_a   1.000
_cell.length_b   1.000
_cell.length_c   1.000
_cell.angle_alpha   90.00
_cell.angle_beta   90.00
_cell.angle_gamma   90.00
#
_symmetry.space_group_name_H-M   'P 1'
#
loop_
_entity.id
_entity.type
_entity.pdbx_description
1 polymer ?
#
loop_
_entity_poly.entity_id
_entity_poly.type
_entity_poly.pdbx_seq_one_letter_code
_entity_poly.pdbx_strand_id
1 'polypeptide(L)'
;MNLEELKPSKLISFLYHPEEILRFRAAEVLGKKVKGEKARNLILRLFWHLNDESGAYCVGAPLGIAEIGRNNPDVFEGFKNKYVSLLDDSEVERKYVAYGIDRLAEIVKDAYPNPAKKLREKIDEVKDNEFTVYALIALKKLGDDISDLQPRFNGVEKTVEFYDGKEMVRVAFCEFLVV
;
A
#
# COMPACT_ATOMS: atom_id res chain seq x y z
N MET A 1 -16.73 -15.71 -8.54
CA MET A 1 -17.30 -14.34 -8.58
C MET A 1 -16.35 -13.47 -9.38
N ASN A 2 -16.84 -12.75 -10.40
CA ASN A 2 -16.03 -11.85 -11.19
C ASN A 2 -16.09 -10.42 -10.61
N LEU A 3 -15.00 -9.97 -9.97
CA LEU A 3 -14.95 -8.62 -9.37
C LEU A 3 -15.07 -7.52 -10.44
N GLU A 4 -14.62 -7.78 -11.67
CA GLU A 4 -14.65 -6.81 -12.78
C GLU A 4 -16.06 -6.44 -13.22
N GLU A 5 -17.09 -7.22 -12.87
CA GLU A 5 -18.50 -6.91 -13.19
C GLU A 5 -19.18 -6.06 -12.10
N LEU A 6 -18.54 -5.90 -10.94
CA LEU A 6 -19.14 -5.22 -9.80
C LEU A 6 -19.09 -3.69 -9.94
N LYS A 7 -20.10 -3.02 -9.38
CA LYS A 7 -20.13 -1.56 -9.24
C LYS A 7 -19.09 -1.10 -8.21
N PRO A 8 -18.53 0.14 -8.34
CA PRO A 8 -17.57 0.68 -7.39
C PRO A 8 -18.02 0.61 -5.92
N SER A 9 -19.30 0.87 -5.63
CA SER A 9 -19.85 0.77 -4.27
C SER A 9 -19.72 -0.64 -3.67
N LYS A 10 -19.91 -1.69 -4.48
CA LYS A 10 -19.76 -3.07 -4.03
C LYS A 10 -18.29 -3.45 -3.87
N LEU A 11 -17.41 -2.96 -4.75
CA LEU A 11 -15.97 -3.16 -4.61
C LEU A 11 -15.40 -2.53 -3.34
N ILE A 12 -15.90 -1.35 -2.94
CA ILE A 12 -15.51 -0.72 -1.66
C ILE A 12 -15.80 -1.66 -0.48
N SER A 13 -16.90 -2.41 -0.50
CA SER A 13 -17.18 -3.38 0.58
C SER A 13 -16.14 -4.49 0.68
N PHE A 14 -15.43 -4.81 -0.41
CA PHE A 14 -14.34 -5.79 -0.38
C PHE A 14 -13.05 -5.24 0.21
N LEU A 15 -12.90 -3.92 0.37
CA LEU A 15 -11.77 -3.33 1.12
C LEU A 15 -11.86 -3.63 2.63
N TYR A 16 -13.03 -4.02 3.12
CA TYR A 16 -13.27 -4.49 4.50
C TYR A 16 -13.24 -6.01 4.62
N HIS A 17 -13.08 -6.74 3.51
CA HIS A 17 -13.21 -8.19 3.51
C HIS A 17 -12.13 -8.83 4.38
N PRO A 18 -12.41 -9.89 5.18
CA PRO A 18 -11.40 -10.53 6.03
C PRO A 18 -10.26 -11.17 5.24
N GLU A 19 -10.57 -11.79 4.10
CA GLU A 19 -9.55 -12.31 3.18
C GLU A 19 -8.80 -11.18 2.48
N GLU A 20 -7.50 -11.13 2.71
CA GLU A 20 -6.61 -10.07 2.23
C GLU A 20 -6.52 -9.98 0.70
N ILE A 21 -6.44 -11.12 0.02
CA ILE A 21 -6.39 -11.17 -1.44
C ILE A 21 -7.60 -10.48 -2.10
N LEU A 22 -8.77 -10.52 -1.47
CA LEU A 22 -9.95 -9.85 -1.99
C LEU A 22 -9.87 -8.33 -1.81
N ARG A 23 -9.18 -7.83 -0.77
CA ARG A 23 -8.90 -6.40 -0.61
C ARG A 23 -8.01 -5.89 -1.74
N PHE A 24 -6.92 -6.58 -2.03
CA PHE A 24 -6.00 -6.24 -3.12
C PHE A 24 -6.71 -6.23 -4.48
N ARG A 25 -7.39 -7.32 -4.82
CA ARG A 25 -8.08 -7.43 -6.11
C ARG A 25 -9.19 -6.39 -6.26
N ALA A 26 -9.94 -6.11 -5.20
CA ALA A 26 -10.97 -5.07 -5.25
C ALA A 26 -10.38 -3.67 -5.45
N ALA A 27 -9.25 -3.35 -4.81
CA ALA A 27 -8.53 -2.09 -5.02
C ALA A 27 -8.05 -1.93 -6.46
N GLU A 28 -7.44 -2.96 -7.05
CA GLU A 28 -6.97 -2.93 -8.44
C GLU A 28 -8.12 -2.72 -9.43
N VAL A 29 -9.25 -3.41 -9.24
CA VAL A 29 -10.45 -3.23 -10.07
C VAL A 29 -11.04 -1.84 -9.88
N LEU A 30 -11.10 -1.32 -8.66
CA LEU A 30 -11.54 0.06 -8.39
C LEU A 30 -10.71 1.07 -9.18
N GLY A 31 -9.39 0.94 -9.14
CA GLY A 31 -8.48 1.85 -9.83
C GLY A 31 -8.72 1.92 -11.33
N LYS A 32 -8.98 0.78 -11.96
CA LYS A 32 -9.32 0.73 -13.39
C LYS A 32 -10.68 1.38 -13.70
N LYS A 33 -11.66 1.27 -12.79
CA LYS A 33 -13.05 1.66 -13.02
C LYS A 33 -13.36 3.14 -12.79
N VAL A 34 -12.66 3.80 -11.88
CA VAL A 34 -12.96 5.20 -11.52
C VAL A 34 -11.95 6.15 -12.13
N LYS A 35 -12.45 7.27 -12.70
CA LYS A 35 -11.61 8.27 -13.38
C LYS A 35 -12.01 9.70 -13.00
N GLY A 36 -11.05 10.62 -13.14
CA GLY A 36 -11.27 12.07 -13.00
C GLY A 36 -11.89 12.47 -11.66
N GLU A 37 -12.95 13.27 -11.70
CA GLU A 37 -13.63 13.76 -10.48
C GLU A 37 -14.18 12.63 -9.60
N LYS A 38 -14.68 11.54 -10.20
CA LYS A 38 -15.14 10.38 -9.44
C LYS A 38 -13.99 9.70 -8.68
N ALA A 39 -12.81 9.63 -9.28
CA ALA A 39 -11.61 9.11 -8.62
C ALA A 39 -11.23 10.02 -7.44
N ARG A 40 -11.23 11.34 -7.64
CA ARG A 40 -10.94 12.32 -6.57
C ARG A 40 -11.89 12.18 -5.38
N ASN A 41 -13.20 12.13 -5.66
CA ASN A 41 -14.23 12.02 -4.63
C ASN A 41 -14.12 10.70 -3.86
N LEU A 42 -13.74 9.61 -4.54
CA LEU A 42 -13.56 8.33 -3.90
C LEU A 42 -12.28 8.28 -3.05
N ILE A 43 -11.15 8.84 -3.51
CA ILE A 43 -9.93 8.98 -2.70
C ILE A 43 -10.23 9.76 -1.42
N LEU A 44 -10.92 10.91 -1.53
CA LEU A 44 -11.33 11.69 -0.36
C LEU A 44 -12.14 10.83 0.61
N ARG A 45 -13.17 10.15 0.12
CA ARG A 45 -14.01 9.27 0.94
C ARG A 45 -13.22 8.15 1.62
N LEU A 46 -12.25 7.54 0.94
CA LEU A 46 -11.39 6.51 1.54
C LEU A 46 -10.49 7.09 2.63
N PHE A 47 -9.95 8.30 2.46
CA PHE A 47 -9.26 8.99 3.55
C PHE A 47 -10.19 9.27 4.75
N TRP A 48 -11.46 9.59 4.51
CA TRP A 48 -12.43 9.73 5.60
C TRP A 48 -12.65 8.41 6.34
N HIS A 49 -12.74 7.28 5.62
CA HIS A 49 -12.87 5.95 6.23
C HIS A 49 -11.67 5.50 7.07
N LEU A 50 -10.49 6.11 6.89
CA LEU A 50 -9.33 5.88 7.76
C LEU A 50 -9.46 6.59 9.11
N ASN A 51 -10.26 7.65 9.19
CA ASN A 51 -10.45 8.45 10.40
C ASN A 51 -11.78 8.11 11.12
N ASP A 52 -12.41 6.99 10.77
CA ASP A 52 -13.72 6.62 11.31
C ASP A 52 -13.59 5.98 12.70
N GLU A 53 -13.87 6.76 13.74
CA GLU A 53 -13.83 6.34 15.15
C GLU A 53 -14.97 5.38 15.54
N SER A 54 -15.94 5.12 14.65
CA SER A 54 -17.10 4.26 14.95
C SER A 54 -16.78 2.75 14.99
N GLY A 55 -15.51 2.37 14.83
CA GLY A 55 -15.08 0.97 14.73
C GLY A 55 -15.28 0.36 13.34
N ALA A 56 -15.86 1.09 12.39
CA ALA A 56 -15.98 0.71 10.98
C ALA A 56 -14.75 1.13 10.16
N TYR A 57 -13.56 0.98 10.74
CA TYR A 57 -12.29 1.31 10.10
C TYR A 57 -12.07 0.47 8.83
N CYS A 58 -11.80 1.14 7.71
CA CYS A 58 -11.56 0.47 6.43
C CYS A 58 -10.09 0.07 6.30
N VAL A 59 -9.75 -1.13 6.77
CA VAL A 59 -8.38 -1.65 6.71
C VAL A 59 -7.79 -1.60 5.30
N GLY A 60 -8.56 -1.91 4.26
CA GLY A 60 -8.11 -1.86 2.85
C GLY A 60 -8.16 -0.48 2.19
N ALA A 61 -8.53 0.59 2.89
CA ALA A 61 -8.58 1.93 2.30
C ALA A 61 -7.25 2.40 1.69
N PRO A 62 -6.06 2.15 2.29
CA PRO A 62 -4.80 2.57 1.68
C PRO A 62 -4.55 1.89 0.32
N LEU A 63 -4.97 0.62 0.16
CA LEU A 63 -4.89 -0.10 -1.12
C LEU A 63 -5.77 0.57 -2.17
N GLY A 64 -7.03 0.86 -1.82
CA GLY A 64 -7.98 1.51 -2.71
C GLY A 64 -7.49 2.89 -3.15
N ILE A 65 -6.97 3.70 -2.23
CA ILE A 65 -6.41 5.02 -2.54
C ILE A 65 -5.24 4.89 -3.52
N ALA A 66 -4.31 3.97 -3.29
CA ALA A 66 -3.14 3.80 -4.15
C ALA A 66 -3.49 3.31 -5.56
N GLU A 67 -4.35 2.30 -5.69
CA GLU A 67 -4.72 1.77 -7.01
C GLU A 67 -5.57 2.76 -7.81
N ILE A 68 -6.45 3.52 -7.14
CA ILE A 68 -7.15 4.65 -7.78
C ILE A 68 -6.16 5.72 -8.21
N GLY A 69 -5.22 6.09 -7.34
CA GLY A 69 -4.23 7.11 -7.60
C GLY A 69 -3.30 6.76 -8.76
N ARG A 70 -2.81 5.51 -8.79
CA ARG A 70 -1.97 4.98 -9.88
C ARG A 70 -2.65 5.10 -11.24
N ASN A 71 -3.96 4.87 -11.27
CA ASN A 71 -4.77 4.97 -12.49
C ASN A 71 -5.23 6.40 -12.80
N ASN A 72 -4.95 7.38 -11.93
CA ASN A 72 -5.34 8.77 -12.03
C ASN A 72 -4.22 9.69 -11.49
N PRO A 73 -3.03 9.71 -12.09
CA PRO A 73 -1.85 10.39 -11.54
C PRO A 73 -2.09 11.88 -11.28
N ASP A 74 -2.69 12.61 -12.23
CA ASP A 74 -3.00 14.04 -12.08
C ASP A 74 -3.92 14.34 -10.90
N VAL A 75 -4.84 13.41 -10.60
CA VAL A 75 -5.73 13.52 -9.44
C VAL A 75 -4.98 13.21 -8.16
N PHE A 76 -4.13 12.17 -8.19
CA PHE A 76 -3.39 11.71 -7.02
C PHE A 76 -2.30 12.68 -6.56
N GLU A 77 -1.78 13.49 -7.47
CA GLU A 77 -0.74 14.49 -7.18
C GLU A 77 -1.09 15.36 -5.97
N GLY A 78 -2.34 15.81 -5.85
CA GLY A 78 -2.82 16.59 -4.70
C GLY A 78 -2.94 15.81 -3.38
N PHE A 79 -2.78 14.49 -3.40
CA PHE A 79 -2.89 13.59 -2.25
C PHE A 79 -1.58 12.91 -1.86
N LYS A 80 -0.53 13.01 -2.68
CA LYS A 80 0.72 12.24 -2.49
C LYS A 80 1.34 12.43 -1.10
N ASN A 81 1.43 13.68 -0.63
CA ASN A 81 1.96 14.01 0.68
C ASN A 81 1.12 13.38 1.81
N LYS A 82 -0.20 13.53 1.72
CA LYS A 82 -1.14 12.95 2.69
C LYS A 82 -1.03 11.43 2.73
N TYR A 83 -0.87 10.78 1.58
CA TYR A 83 -0.73 9.34 1.50
C TYR A 83 0.56 8.85 2.19
N VAL A 84 1.70 9.50 1.93
CA VAL A 84 2.97 9.15 2.59
C VAL A 84 2.90 9.40 4.10
N SER A 85 2.24 10.47 4.54
CA SER A 85 2.01 10.75 5.96
C SER A 85 1.20 9.66 6.70
N LEU A 86 0.45 8.80 5.99
CA LEU A 86 -0.24 7.67 6.64
C LEU A 86 0.73 6.68 7.31
N LEU A 87 2.02 6.68 6.94
CA LEU A 87 3.04 5.89 7.62
C LEU A 87 3.23 6.28 9.10
N ASP A 88 2.84 7.49 9.50
CA ASP A 88 2.90 7.93 10.90
C ASP A 88 1.69 7.50 11.74
N ASP A 89 0.61 7.09 11.09
CA ASP A 89 -0.60 6.70 11.77
C ASP A 89 -0.49 5.22 12.21
N SER A 90 -0.55 4.96 13.52
CA SER A 90 -0.52 3.61 14.09
C SER A 90 -1.82 2.84 13.92
N GLU A 91 -2.94 3.55 13.74
CA GLU A 91 -4.24 2.92 13.51
C GLU A 91 -4.38 2.48 12.05
N VAL A 92 -3.53 3.01 11.16
CA VAL A 92 -3.50 2.61 9.76
C VAL A 92 -2.72 1.33 9.56
N GLU A 93 -3.25 0.43 8.73
CA GLU A 93 -2.53 -0.76 8.27
C GLU A 93 -1.34 -0.36 7.36
N ARG A 94 -0.19 -0.08 7.99
CA ARG A 94 0.97 0.55 7.34
C ARG A 94 1.57 -0.32 6.25
N LYS A 95 1.42 -1.65 6.29
CA LYS A 95 1.88 -2.53 5.20
C LYS A 95 1.18 -2.21 3.88
N TYR A 96 -0.08 -1.78 3.92
CA TYR A 96 -0.82 -1.34 2.73
C TYR A 96 -0.40 0.04 2.24
N VAL A 97 0.03 0.91 3.15
CA VAL A 97 0.64 2.20 2.77
C VAL A 97 1.98 1.94 2.06
N ALA A 98 2.83 1.06 2.60
CA ALA A 98 4.10 0.67 1.97
C ALA A 98 3.88 0.03 0.59
N TYR A 99 2.91 -0.88 0.46
CA TYR A 99 2.47 -1.41 -0.83
C TYR A 99 2.08 -0.26 -1.78
N GLY A 100 1.23 0.66 -1.33
CA GLY A 100 0.81 1.77 -2.18
C GLY A 100 1.95 2.69 -2.61
N ILE A 101 2.96 2.91 -1.76
CA ILE A 101 4.16 3.68 -2.12
C ILE A 101 4.94 2.98 -3.24
N ASP A 102 5.08 1.64 -3.22
CA ASP A 102 5.62 0.90 -4.38
C ASP A 102 4.78 1.15 -5.64
N ARG A 103 3.46 1.05 -5.54
CA ARG A 103 2.55 1.21 -6.69
C ARG A 103 2.58 2.63 -7.28
N LEU A 104 2.89 3.61 -6.43
CA LEU A 104 2.88 5.03 -6.74
C LEU A 104 4.28 5.64 -6.84
N ALA A 105 5.35 4.84 -6.85
CA ALA A 105 6.74 5.31 -6.67
C ALA A 105 7.09 6.54 -7.55
N GLU A 106 6.71 6.52 -8.83
CA GLU A 106 6.95 7.63 -9.76
C GLU A 106 6.22 8.93 -9.39
N ILE A 107 5.08 8.83 -8.72
CA ILE A 107 4.22 9.96 -8.32
C ILE A 107 4.64 10.48 -6.93
N VAL A 108 5.06 9.60 -6.03
CA VAL A 108 5.36 9.96 -4.62
C VAL A 108 6.84 10.24 -4.36
N LYS A 109 7.75 9.98 -5.30
CA LYS A 109 9.21 10.11 -5.09
C LYS A 109 9.66 11.48 -4.57
N ASP A 110 8.94 12.54 -4.91
CA ASP A 110 9.18 13.93 -4.48
C ASP A 110 8.17 14.42 -3.42
N ALA A 111 7.36 13.52 -2.85
CA ALA A 111 6.43 13.86 -1.78
C ALA A 111 7.16 14.34 -0.52
N TYR A 112 6.45 15.15 0.28
CA TYR A 112 6.82 15.51 1.63
C TYR A 112 5.84 14.89 2.64
N PRO A 113 6.29 14.14 3.66
CA PRO A 113 7.70 13.83 3.96
C PRO A 113 8.35 12.92 2.90
N ASN A 114 9.68 12.90 2.83
CA ASN A 114 10.41 12.06 1.86
C ASN A 114 10.05 10.58 2.08
N PRO A 115 9.51 9.88 1.07
CA PRO A 115 8.96 8.54 1.25
C PRO A 115 10.03 7.51 1.60
N ALA A 116 11.22 7.59 1.01
CA ALA A 116 12.30 6.63 1.26
C ALA A 116 12.82 6.75 2.70
N LYS A 117 13.10 7.97 3.15
CA LYS A 117 13.46 8.25 4.54
C LYS A 117 12.38 7.74 5.49
N LYS A 118 11.11 7.97 5.15
CA LYS A 118 9.98 7.57 5.99
C LYS A 118 9.84 6.06 6.11
N LEU A 119 9.97 5.33 5.01
CA LEU A 119 9.95 3.87 5.02
C LEU A 119 11.08 3.30 5.89
N ARG A 120 12.30 3.84 5.77
CA ARG A 120 13.44 3.44 6.61
C ARG A 120 13.17 3.64 8.10
N GLU A 121 12.69 4.83 8.48
CA GLU A 121 12.29 5.14 9.86
C GLU A 121 11.27 4.12 10.39
N LYS A 122 10.29 3.74 9.56
CA LYS A 122 9.21 2.83 9.96
C LYS A 122 9.61 1.36 9.96
N ILE A 123 10.59 0.94 9.16
CA ILE A 123 11.16 -0.42 9.26
C ILE A 123 11.72 -0.64 10.67
N ASP A 124 12.43 0.35 11.22
CA ASP A 124 12.99 0.27 12.57
C ASP A 124 11.93 0.33 13.67
N GLU A 125 10.86 1.12 13.46
CA GLU A 125 9.77 1.31 14.42
C GLU A 125 8.82 0.11 14.49
N VAL A 126 8.29 -0.34 13.34
CA VAL A 126 7.18 -1.31 13.27
C VAL A 126 7.65 -2.73 13.59
N LYS A 127 8.86 -3.10 13.12
CA LYS A 127 9.44 -4.45 13.31
C LYS A 127 8.51 -5.60 12.88
N ASP A 128 7.63 -5.34 11.92
CA ASP A 128 6.76 -6.33 11.29
C ASP A 128 7.36 -6.81 9.97
N ASN A 129 7.30 -8.11 9.73
CA ASN A 129 7.93 -8.72 8.55
C ASN A 129 7.17 -8.37 7.26
N GLU A 130 5.85 -8.37 7.28
CA GLU A 130 5.04 -8.10 6.09
C GLU A 130 5.19 -6.63 5.66
N PHE A 131 5.10 -5.70 6.61
CA PHE A 131 5.43 -4.29 6.38
C PHE A 131 6.82 -4.14 5.79
N THR A 132 7.82 -4.81 6.38
CA THR A 132 9.22 -4.67 5.95
C THR A 132 9.40 -5.14 4.50
N VAL A 133 8.74 -6.22 4.08
CA VAL A 133 8.76 -6.67 2.68
C VAL A 133 8.25 -5.58 1.74
N TYR A 134 7.04 -5.06 1.97
CA TYR A 134 6.49 -4.01 1.11
C TYR A 134 7.34 -2.74 1.13
N ALA A 135 7.92 -2.39 2.29
CA ALA A 135 8.79 -1.24 2.43
C ALA A 135 10.09 -1.41 1.62
N LEU A 136 10.71 -2.59 1.64
CA LEU A 136 11.92 -2.88 0.85
C LEU A 136 11.64 -2.82 -0.66
N ILE A 137 10.51 -3.36 -1.12
CA ILE A 137 10.10 -3.25 -2.54
C ILE A 137 9.92 -1.78 -2.92
N ALA A 138 9.19 -1.03 -2.09
CA ALA A 138 8.96 0.39 -2.32
C ALA A 138 10.27 1.19 -2.34
N LEU A 139 11.20 0.93 -1.42
CA LEU A 139 12.52 1.57 -1.36
C LEU A 139 13.32 1.33 -2.65
N LYS A 140 13.44 0.07 -3.11
CA LYS A 140 14.12 -0.25 -4.38
C LYS A 140 13.54 0.55 -5.54
N LYS A 141 12.21 0.66 -5.59
CA LYS A 141 11.52 1.36 -6.69
C LYS A 141 11.59 2.88 -6.60
N LEU A 142 11.75 3.42 -5.40
CA LEU A 142 12.10 4.82 -5.17
C LEU A 142 13.58 5.13 -5.51
N GLY A 143 14.38 4.11 -5.86
CA GLY A 143 15.79 4.24 -6.17
C GLY A 143 16.71 4.32 -4.95
N ASP A 144 16.23 3.88 -3.78
CA ASP A 144 17.00 3.86 -2.54
C ASP A 144 17.95 2.65 -2.49
N ASP A 145 19.19 2.85 -2.04
CA ASP A 145 20.18 1.78 -1.86
C ASP A 145 19.95 1.07 -0.53
N ILE A 146 19.36 -0.11 -0.57
CA ILE A 146 19.02 -0.92 0.61
C ILE A 146 20.12 -1.91 1.04
N SER A 147 21.35 -1.79 0.51
CA SER A 147 22.44 -2.72 0.80
C SER A 147 22.77 -2.79 2.29
N ASP A 148 22.59 -1.68 3.02
CA ASP A 148 22.79 -1.58 4.46
C ASP A 148 21.77 -2.39 5.29
N LEU A 149 20.60 -2.69 4.71
CA LEU A 149 19.56 -3.46 5.35
C LEU A 149 19.76 -4.97 5.17
N GLN A 150 20.53 -5.40 4.16
CA GLN A 150 20.75 -6.83 3.85
C GLN A 150 21.25 -7.66 5.05
N PRO A 151 22.24 -7.20 5.85
CA PRO A 151 22.76 -8.00 6.97
C PRO A 151 21.73 -8.33 8.04
N ARG A 152 20.65 -7.53 8.17
CA ARG A 152 19.60 -7.73 9.18
C ARG A 152 18.74 -8.96 8.92
N PHE A 153 18.79 -9.47 7.70
CA PHE A 153 17.90 -10.51 7.21
C PHE A 153 18.65 -11.81 6.84
N ASN A 154 19.98 -11.78 6.91
CA ASN A 154 20.82 -12.96 6.76
C ASN A 154 20.48 -13.99 7.85
N GLY A 155 20.16 -15.22 7.43
CA GLY A 155 19.83 -16.32 8.34
C GLY A 155 18.43 -16.23 8.98
N VAL A 156 17.58 -15.30 8.54
CA VAL A 156 16.17 -15.26 8.98
C VAL A 156 15.39 -16.31 8.19
N GLU A 157 15.17 -17.48 8.78
CA GLU A 157 14.36 -18.57 8.22
C GLU A 157 12.84 -18.30 8.29
N LYS A 158 12.43 -17.13 8.76
CA LYS A 158 11.01 -16.78 8.80
C LYS A 158 10.48 -16.60 7.39
N THR A 159 9.39 -17.29 7.10
CA THR A 159 8.61 -17.04 5.89
C THR A 159 7.69 -15.85 6.10
N VAL A 160 7.51 -15.06 5.05
CA VAL A 160 6.59 -13.92 5.00
C VAL A 160 5.61 -14.12 3.85
N GLU A 161 4.35 -13.76 4.10
CA GLU A 161 3.29 -13.78 3.08
C GLU A 161 3.05 -12.35 2.59
N PHE A 162 2.99 -12.15 1.28
CA PHE A 162 2.72 -10.84 0.69
C PHE A 162 2.05 -10.97 -0.68
N TYR A 163 1.42 -9.90 -1.16
CA TYR A 163 0.81 -9.84 -2.49
C TYR A 163 1.82 -9.37 -3.52
N ASP A 164 2.11 -10.20 -4.52
CA ASP A 164 3.08 -9.90 -5.58
C ASP A 164 2.50 -9.08 -6.76
N GLY A 165 1.22 -8.69 -6.66
CA GLY A 165 0.47 -8.08 -7.76
C GLY A 165 -0.41 -9.06 -8.55
N LYS A 166 -0.41 -10.35 -8.20
CA LYS A 166 -1.27 -11.39 -8.80
C LYS A 166 -1.89 -12.31 -7.75
N GLU A 167 -1.09 -12.75 -6.79
CA GLU A 167 -1.49 -13.70 -5.75
C GLU A 167 -0.76 -13.43 -4.43
N MET A 168 -1.26 -14.06 -3.36
CA MET A 168 -0.52 -14.11 -2.09
C MET A 168 0.57 -15.15 -2.24
N VAL A 169 1.82 -14.75 -2.09
CA VAL A 169 2.99 -15.62 -2.16
C VAL A 169 3.64 -15.68 -0.80
N ARG A 170 4.21 -16.85 -0.48
CA ARG A 170 4.96 -17.09 0.75
C ARG A 170 6.42 -17.36 0.39
N VAL A 171 7.31 -16.49 0.86
CA VAL A 171 8.74 -16.58 0.56
C VAL A 171 9.56 -16.55 1.84
N ALA A 172 10.78 -17.08 1.81
CA ALA A 172 11.70 -16.91 2.92
C ALA A 172 12.24 -15.47 2.91
N PHE A 173 12.34 -14.83 4.08
CA PHE A 173 12.76 -13.43 4.15
C PHE A 173 14.15 -13.21 3.53
N CYS A 174 15.04 -14.19 3.63
CA CYS A 174 16.37 -14.17 3.02
C CYS A 174 16.37 -14.10 1.48
N GLU A 175 15.29 -14.49 0.80
CA GLU A 175 15.20 -14.52 -0.66
C GLU A 175 14.95 -13.12 -1.27
N PHE A 176 14.48 -12.15 -0.47
CA PHE A 176 14.08 -10.82 -0.98
C PHE A 176 15.24 -9.89 -1.37
N LEU A 177 16.45 -10.22 -0.89
CA LEU A 177 17.62 -9.33 -0.97
C LEU A 177 18.62 -9.79 -2.03
N VAL A 178 18.31 -10.87 -2.75
CA VAL A 178 19.17 -11.51 -3.75
C VAL A 178 18.90 -10.98 -5.17
N VAL A 179 18.00 -10.00 -5.33
CA VAL A 179 17.64 -9.38 -6.62
C VAL A 179 17.96 -7.91 -6.64
#